data_AF-A0A3D4FJR3-F1
#
_entry.id   AF-A0A3D4FJR3-F1
#
_cell.length_a   1.000
_cell.length_b   1.000
_cell.length_c   1.000
_cell.angle_alpha   90.00
_cell.angle_beta   90.00
_cell.angle_gamma   90.00
#
_symmetry.space_group_name_H-M   'P 1'
#
loop_
_entity.id
_entity.type
_entity.pdbx_description
1 polymer ?
#
loop_
_entity_poly.entity_id
_entity_poly.type
_entity_poly.pdbx_seq_one_letter_code
_entity_poly.pdbx_strand_id
1 'polypeptide(L)'
;MDKPSKHMEICKELNSLYTRKNHDYGDSFGKGFKEYGMVMPIIRLEDKLSRLKSLIKTENKVDESIEDTLMDLANYSIMTLIELKEEKVK
;
A
#
# COMPACT_ATOMS: atom_id res chain seq x y z
N MET A 1 4.54 -21.27 -13.95
CA MET A 1 5.19 -19.98 -13.66
C MET A 1 6.18 -20.13 -12.53
N ASP A 2 7.42 -19.72 -12.77
CA ASP A 2 8.44 -19.52 -11.74
C ASP A 2 8.09 -18.36 -10.78
N LYS A 3 8.87 -18.23 -9.70
CA LYS A 3 8.66 -17.18 -8.68
C LYS A 3 8.77 -15.76 -9.24
N PRO A 4 9.79 -15.41 -10.06
CA PRO A 4 9.85 -14.10 -10.71
C PRO A 4 8.60 -13.76 -11.54
N SER A 5 8.09 -14.71 -12.34
CA SER A 5 6.89 -14.51 -13.13
C SER A 5 5.66 -14.23 -12.25
N LYS A 6 5.50 -14.97 -11.14
CA LYS A 6 4.42 -14.70 -10.16
C LYS A 6 4.55 -13.32 -9.50
N HIS A 7 5.78 -12.92 -9.13
CA HIS A 7 6.03 -11.61 -8.57
C HIS A 7 5.67 -10.49 -9.56
N MET A 8 6.00 -10.66 -10.84
CA MET A 8 5.63 -9.70 -11.88
C MET A 8 4.12 -9.52 -12.01
N GLU A 9 3.34 -10.61 -11.95
CA GLU A 9 1.88 -10.51 -11.94
C GLU A 9 1.35 -9.74 -10.73
N ILE A 10 1.88 -10.02 -9.52
CA ILE A 10 1.53 -9.28 -8.31
C ILE A 10 1.85 -7.78 -8.47
N CYS A 11 2.98 -7.41 -9.07
CA CYS A 11 3.29 -5.99 -9.34
C CYS A 11 2.28 -5.32 -10.28
N LYS A 12 1.73 -6.04 -11.27
CA LYS A 12 0.67 -5.53 -12.15
C LYS A 12 -0.63 -5.32 -11.38
N GLU A 13 -0.97 -6.26 -10.50
CA GLU A 13 -2.13 -6.15 -9.61
C GLU A 13 -1.99 -4.97 -8.65
N LEU A 14 -0.80 -4.77 -8.05
CA LEU A 14 -0.50 -3.61 -7.21
C LEU A 14 -0.78 -2.30 -7.94
N ASN A 15 -0.27 -2.16 -9.17
CA ASN A 15 -0.51 -0.98 -9.99
C ASN A 15 -1.99 -0.79 -10.34
N SER A 16 -2.71 -1.87 -10.63
CA SER A 16 -4.14 -1.83 -10.94
C SER A 16 -4.96 -1.41 -9.71
N LEU A 17 -4.62 -1.94 -8.54
CA LEU A 17 -5.21 -1.59 -7.25
C LEU A 17 -4.97 -0.10 -6.92
N TYR A 18 -3.73 0.37 -7.09
CA TYR A 18 -3.39 1.78 -6.92
C TYR A 18 -4.20 2.67 -7.86
N THR A 19 -4.25 2.33 -9.14
CA THR A 19 -5.00 3.09 -10.15
C THR A 19 -6.48 3.23 -9.78
N ARG A 20 -7.11 2.13 -9.37
CA ARG A 20 -8.51 2.13 -8.92
C ARG A 20 -8.70 3.01 -7.68
N LYS A 21 -7.89 2.81 -6.62
CA LYS A 21 -8.00 3.61 -5.39
C LYS A 21 -7.73 5.10 -5.65
N ASN A 22 -6.76 5.43 -6.48
CA ASN A 22 -6.45 6.81 -6.82
C ASN A 22 -7.56 7.47 -7.65
N HIS A 23 -8.28 6.72 -8.47
CA HIS A 23 -9.47 7.21 -9.15
C HIS A 23 -10.59 7.53 -8.13
N ASP A 24 -10.81 6.65 -7.16
CA ASP A 24 -11.90 6.78 -6.17
C ASP A 24 -11.64 7.87 -5.12
N TYR A 25 -10.39 8.04 -4.68
CA TYR A 25 -10.02 8.95 -3.59
C TYR A 25 -9.17 10.15 -4.04
N GLY A 26 -8.84 10.25 -5.32
CA GLY A 26 -7.82 11.18 -5.84
C GLY A 26 -6.44 10.92 -5.23
N ASP A 27 -5.51 11.86 -5.46
CA ASP A 27 -4.17 11.87 -4.85
C ASP A 27 -4.20 12.25 -3.35
N SER A 28 -5.04 11.58 -2.57
CA SER A 28 -5.15 11.82 -1.13
C SER A 28 -3.89 11.42 -0.38
N PHE A 29 -3.16 10.40 -0.86
CA PHE A 29 -1.89 10.01 -0.26
C PHE A 29 -0.81 11.07 -0.47
N GLY A 30 -0.58 11.52 -1.71
CA GLY A 30 0.44 12.54 -2.01
C GLY A 30 0.13 13.87 -1.33
N LYS A 31 -1.14 14.27 -1.21
CA LYS A 31 -1.55 15.43 -0.40
C LYS A 31 -1.14 15.28 1.07
N GLY A 32 -1.46 14.14 1.68
CA GLY A 32 -1.08 13.87 3.08
C GLY A 32 0.43 13.77 3.27
N PHE A 33 1.15 13.22 2.30
CA PHE A 33 2.61 13.19 2.33
C PHE A 33 3.20 14.61 2.27
N LYS A 34 2.68 15.49 1.41
CA LYS A 34 3.12 16.90 1.35
C LYS A 34 2.86 17.67 2.64
N GLU A 35 1.79 17.35 3.35
CA GLU A 35 1.42 18.01 4.60
C GLU A 35 2.22 17.50 5.81
N TYR A 36 2.37 16.18 5.94
CA TYR A 36 2.92 15.53 7.15
C TYR A 36 4.27 14.85 6.93
N GLY A 37 4.81 14.85 5.70
CA GLY A 37 6.04 14.17 5.33
C GLY A 37 6.02 12.68 5.62
N MET A 38 7.16 12.16 6.06
CA MET A 38 7.36 10.73 6.37
C MET A 38 6.48 10.18 7.49
N VAL A 39 5.84 11.03 8.30
CA VAL A 39 4.90 10.57 9.34
C VAL A 39 3.66 9.92 8.71
N MET A 40 3.17 10.46 7.58
CA MET A 40 1.99 9.94 6.88
C MET A 40 2.13 8.45 6.47
N PRO A 41 3.17 8.02 5.74
CA PRO A 41 3.32 6.62 5.36
C PRO A 41 3.59 5.70 6.55
N ILE A 42 4.30 6.16 7.60
CA ILE A 42 4.56 5.36 8.80
C ILE A 42 3.25 4.97 9.49
N ILE A 43 2.34 5.94 9.70
CA ILE A 43 1.03 5.68 10.30
C ILE A 43 0.24 4.67 9.46
N ARG A 44 0.18 4.87 8.13
CA ARG A 44 -0.59 3.98 7.24
C ARG A 44 -0.04 2.56 7.19
N LEU A 45 1.28 2.41 7.20
CA LEU A 45 1.93 1.10 7.26
C LEU A 45 1.67 0.43 8.61
N GLU A 46 1.72 1.19 9.71
CA GLU A 46 1.43 0.67 11.05
C GLU A 46 -0.01 0.19 11.19
N ASP A 47 -0.99 0.93 10.67
CA ASP A 47 -2.40 0.53 10.65
C ASP A 47 -2.58 -0.82 9.93
N LYS A 48 -1.97 -0.96 8.75
CA LYS A 48 -2.08 -2.17 7.93
C LYS A 48 -1.32 -3.34 8.54
N LEU A 49 -0.17 -3.11 9.15
CA LEU A 49 0.58 -4.14 9.87
C LEU A 49 -0.18 -4.62 11.11
N SER A 50 -0.79 -3.70 11.86
CA SER A 50 -1.62 -4.02 13.02
C SER A 50 -2.82 -4.87 12.62
N ARG A 51 -3.46 -4.52 11.51
CA ARG A 51 -4.50 -5.35 10.91
C ARG A 51 -4.01 -6.75 10.56
N LEU A 52 -2.87 -6.88 9.88
CA LEU A 52 -2.29 -8.17 9.53
C LEU A 52 -2.08 -9.05 10.78
N LYS A 53 -1.55 -8.45 11.86
CA LYS A 53 -1.39 -9.14 13.15
C LYS A 53 -2.73 -9.63 13.69
N SER A 54 -3.79 -8.83 13.59
CA SER A 54 -5.14 -9.22 14.01
C SER A 54 -5.71 -10.36 13.16
N LEU A 55 -5.56 -10.30 11.83
CA LEU A 55 -6.02 -11.36 10.91
C LEU A 55 -5.33 -12.70 11.16
N ILE A 56 -4.05 -12.69 11.52
CA ILE A 56 -3.31 -13.93 11.83
C ILE A 56 -3.71 -14.52 13.19
N LYS A 57 -4.05 -13.67 14.17
CA LYS A 57 -4.39 -14.10 15.53
C LYS A 57 -5.84 -14.55 15.69
N THR A 58 -6.72 -14.06 14.83
CA THR A 58 -8.15 -14.30 14.93
C THR A 58 -8.59 -15.06 13.69
N GLU A 59 -9.09 -16.28 13.80
CA GLU A 59 -9.74 -17.02 12.69
C GLU A 59 -11.05 -16.35 12.21
N ASN A 60 -11.30 -15.11 12.61
CA ASN A 60 -12.56 -14.43 12.43
C ASN A 60 -12.71 -13.84 11.02
N LYS A 61 -13.92 -14.03 10.50
CA LYS A 61 -14.54 -13.42 9.32
C LYS A 61 -14.45 -11.89 9.34
N VAL A 62 -13.31 -11.34 8.95
CA VAL A 62 -13.23 -9.94 8.53
C VAL A 62 -13.35 -9.94 7.00
N ASP A 63 -14.11 -9.01 6.43
CA ASP A 63 -14.42 -8.95 4.98
C ASP A 63 -13.20 -8.74 4.07
N GLU A 64 -12.03 -8.46 4.63
CA GLU A 64 -10.80 -8.15 3.88
C GLU A 64 -9.71 -9.15 4.26
N SER A 65 -9.03 -9.68 3.25
CA SER A 65 -8.14 -10.82 3.38
C SER A 65 -6.72 -10.44 3.83
N ILE A 66 -5.95 -11.46 4.23
CA ILE A 66 -4.50 -11.33 4.48
C ILE A 66 -3.79 -10.81 3.22
N GLU A 67 -4.19 -11.30 2.05
CA GLU A 67 -3.63 -10.92 0.76
C GLU A 67 -3.88 -9.43 0.47
N ASP A 68 -5.12 -8.95 0.62
CA ASP A 68 -5.45 -7.52 0.44
C ASP A 68 -4.61 -6.63 1.36
N THR A 69 -4.42 -7.08 2.61
CA THR A 69 -3.62 -6.33 3.60
C THR A 69 -2.13 -6.27 3.20
N LEU A 70 -1.58 -7.37 2.68
CA LEU A 70 -0.21 -7.40 2.17
C LEU A 70 -0.04 -6.54 0.92
N MET A 71 -1.03 -6.54 0.03
CA MET A 71 -1.05 -5.68 -1.17
C MET A 71 -1.09 -4.20 -0.80
N ASP A 72 -1.87 -3.82 0.22
CA ASP A 72 -1.90 -2.46 0.73
C ASP A 72 -0.56 -2.03 1.34
N LEU A 73 0.09 -2.88 2.13
CA LEU A 73 1.42 -2.61 2.68
C LEU A 73 2.45 -2.35 1.57
N ALA A 74 2.43 -3.19 0.53
CA ALA A 74 3.31 -3.03 -0.64
C ALA A 74 3.02 -1.71 -1.38
N ASN A 75 1.74 -1.40 -1.63
CA ASN A 75 1.35 -0.15 -2.30
C ASN A 75 1.72 1.09 -1.50
N TYR A 76 1.52 1.13 -0.18
CA TYR A 76 1.97 2.26 0.65
C TYR A 76 3.48 2.47 0.58
N SER A 77 4.25 1.37 0.55
CA SER A 77 5.71 1.45 0.39
C SER A 77 6.09 2.02 -0.98
N ILE A 78 5.43 1.58 -2.06
CA ILE A 78 5.68 2.07 -3.43
C ILE A 78 5.28 3.53 -3.58
N MET A 79 4.10 3.95 -3.09
CA MET A 79 3.64 5.35 -3.14
C MET A 79 4.61 6.26 -2.40
N THR A 80 5.12 5.84 -1.23
CA THR A 80 6.16 6.59 -0.49
C THR A 80 7.43 6.78 -1.32
N LEU A 81 7.87 5.74 -2.03
CA LEU A 81 9.03 5.84 -2.92
C LEU A 81 8.79 6.76 -4.11
N ILE A 82 7.56 6.88 -4.60
CA ILE A 82 7.20 7.83 -5.66
C ILE A 82 7.37 9.25 -5.13
N GLU A 83 6.74 9.60 -4.01
CA GLU A 83 6.84 10.94 -3.42
C GLU A 83 8.29 11.34 -3.10
N LEU A 84 9.07 10.43 -2.49
CA LEU A 84 10.49 10.67 -2.20
C LEU A 84 11.35 10.89 -3.46
N LYS A 85 10.98 10.27 -4.59
CA LYS A 85 11.67 10.49 -5.87
C LYS A 85 11.26 11.83 -6.48
N GLU A 86 10.00 12.22 -6.38
CA GLU A 86 9.53 13.53 -6.85
C GLU A 86 10.14 14.68 -6.06
N GLU A 87 10.35 14.53 -4.75
CA GLU A 87 11.05 15.53 -3.93
C GLU A 87 12.51 15.71 -4.34
N LYS A 88 13.22 14.63 -4.70
CA LYS A 88 14.63 14.70 -5.12
C LYS A 88 14.85 15.32 -6.49
N VAL A 89 13.79 15.44 -7.29
CA VAL A 89 13.83 16.02 -8.65
C VAL A 89 13.51 17.53 -8.60
N LYS A 90 13.10 18.06 -7.45
CA LYS A 90 12.93 19.50 -7.20
C LYS A 90 14.22 20.14 -6.70
#